data_AF-A0A949F0Y8-F1
#
_entry.id   AF-A0A949F0Y8-F1
#
_cell.length_a   1.000
_cell.length_b   1.000
_cell.length_c   1.000
_cell.angle_alpha   90.00
_cell.angle_beta   90.00
_cell.angle_gamma   90.00
#
_symmetry.space_group_name_H-M   'P 1'
#
loop_
_entity.id
_entity.type
_entity.pdbx_description
1 polymer ?
#
loop_
_entity_poly.entity_id
_entity_poly.type
_entity_poly.pdbx_seq_one_letter_code
_entity_poly.pdbx_strand_id
1 'polypeptide(L)'
;MSIWIDFLEFIKVRGHDTGKLEKRWQYTIKRLESPNVADWKLAVIEAEALTEEVLARMGFGGESFGERLKKMKPEQLPSLVNLTNAHQVRNNIVHDPDYRLDINEASKIIAVYEKALQELDAL
;
A
#
# COMPACT_ATOMS: atom_id res chain seq x y z
N MET A 1 24.18 25.70 -4.89
CA MET A 1 24.37 25.39 -3.46
C MET A 1 23.07 24.90 -2.78
N SER A 2 22.09 24.37 -3.53
CA SER A 2 20.74 23.98 -3.05
C SER A 2 20.60 22.48 -2.76
N ILE A 3 21.35 21.64 -3.46
CA ILE A 3 21.19 20.16 -3.45
C ILE A 3 21.29 19.55 -2.05
N TRP A 4 22.17 20.08 -1.19
CA TRP A 4 22.33 19.58 0.19
C TRP A 4 21.17 19.98 1.11
N ILE A 5 20.55 21.14 0.86
CA ILE A 5 19.38 21.62 1.59
C ILE A 5 18.16 20.82 1.15
N ASP A 6 17.97 20.63 -0.15
CA ASP A 6 16.90 19.81 -0.73
C ASP A 6 16.97 18.35 -0.25
N PHE A 7 18.19 17.80 -0.14
CA PHE A 7 18.42 16.45 0.38
C PHE A 7 18.08 16.31 1.87
N LEU A 8 18.45 17.30 2.70
CA LEU A 8 18.12 17.29 4.13
C LEU A 8 16.63 17.55 4.37
N GLU A 9 15.99 18.41 3.59
CA GLU A 9 14.54 18.57 3.61
C GLU A 9 13.84 17.27 3.19
N PHE A 10 14.32 16.60 2.14
CA PHE A 10 13.82 15.30 1.71
C PHE A 10 13.91 14.25 2.81
N ILE A 11 15.05 14.11 3.49
CA ILE A 11 15.21 13.16 4.59
C ILE A 11 14.33 13.53 5.79
N LYS A 12 14.25 14.82 6.14
CA LYS A 12 13.44 15.29 7.28
C LYS A 12 11.94 15.09 7.05
N VAL A 13 11.46 15.40 5.85
CA VAL A 13 10.07 15.16 5.43
C VAL A 13 9.78 13.66 5.46
N ARG A 14 10.69 12.83 4.93
CA ARG A 14 10.55 11.37 4.93
C ARG A 14 10.44 10.81 6.35
N GLY A 15 11.30 11.22 7.27
CA GLY A 15 11.28 10.75 8.66
C GLY A 15 10.04 11.14 9.47
N HIS A 16 9.44 12.31 9.18
CA HIS A 16 8.17 12.70 9.79
C HIS A 16 6.99 11.89 9.20
N ASP A 17 7.04 11.63 7.90
CA ASP A 17 5.97 10.94 7.19
C ASP A 17 5.95 9.42 7.43
N THR A 18 7.09 8.77 7.61
CA THR A 18 7.16 7.34 7.97
C THR A 18 6.46 7.06 9.29
N GLY A 19 6.64 7.91 10.31
CA GLY A 19 5.95 7.75 11.60
C GLY A 19 4.42 7.89 11.51
N LYS A 20 3.90 8.66 10.54
CA LYS A 20 2.45 8.77 10.28
C LYS A 20 1.94 7.58 9.46
N LEU A 21 2.72 7.11 8.48
CA LEU A 21 2.41 5.92 7.70
C LEU A 21 2.33 4.69 8.60
N GLU A 22 3.34 4.45 9.44
CA GLU A 22 3.42 3.34 10.39
C GLU A 22 2.17 3.29 11.28
N LYS A 23 1.76 4.43 11.86
CA LYS A 23 0.55 4.48 12.70
C LYS A 23 -0.72 4.09 11.94
N ARG A 24 -0.85 4.50 10.68
CA ARG A 24 -2.00 4.14 9.83
C ARG A 24 -1.93 2.68 9.39
N TRP A 25 -0.73 2.17 9.14
CA TRP A 25 -0.48 0.77 8.85
C TRP A 25 -0.88 -0.13 10.02
N GLN A 26 -0.45 0.20 11.24
CA GLN A 26 -0.86 -0.51 12.45
C GLN A 26 -2.39 -0.51 12.67
N TYR A 27 -3.04 0.62 12.37
CA TYR A 27 -4.51 0.68 12.41
C TYR A 27 -5.15 -0.23 11.35
N THR A 28 -4.57 -0.28 10.15
CA THR A 28 -5.01 -1.16 9.05
C THR A 28 -4.92 -2.62 9.46
N ILE A 29 -3.78 -3.06 10.03
CA ILE A 29 -3.59 -4.45 10.52
C ILE A 29 -4.60 -4.78 11.63
N LYS A 30 -4.82 -3.86 12.58
CA LYS A 30 -5.74 -4.08 13.70
C LYS A 30 -7.15 -4.43 13.26
N ARG A 31 -7.59 -4.00 12.07
CA ARG A 31 -8.90 -4.38 11.51
C ARG A 31 -9.04 -5.87 11.25
N LEU A 32 -7.94 -6.58 10.99
CA LEU A 32 -7.97 -8.04 10.82
C LEU A 32 -8.33 -8.79 12.10
N GLU A 33 -8.16 -8.17 13.27
CA GLU A 33 -8.57 -8.75 14.57
C GLU A 33 -10.08 -8.71 14.78
N SER A 34 -10.81 -7.95 13.95
CA SER A 34 -12.27 -7.85 14.03
C SER A 34 -12.94 -9.16 13.61
N PRO A 35 -14.08 -9.55 14.21
CA PRO A 35 -14.89 -10.65 13.71
C PRO A 35 -15.70 -10.30 12.44
N ASN A 36 -15.67 -9.04 11.99
CA ASN A 36 -16.51 -8.57 10.89
C ASN A 36 -15.78 -8.57 9.54
N VAL A 37 -16.36 -9.23 8.53
CA VAL A 37 -15.85 -9.23 7.13
C VAL A 37 -15.67 -7.82 6.55
N ALA A 38 -16.54 -6.88 6.93
CA ALA A 38 -16.46 -5.49 6.49
C ALA A 38 -15.15 -4.81 6.92
N ASP A 39 -14.64 -5.13 8.12
CA ASP A 39 -13.37 -4.60 8.60
C ASP A 39 -12.19 -5.18 7.83
N TRP A 40 -12.24 -6.46 7.45
CA TRP A 40 -11.21 -7.10 6.62
C TRP A 40 -11.16 -6.50 5.22
N LYS A 41 -12.33 -6.29 4.60
CA LYS A 41 -12.45 -5.59 3.31
C LYS A 41 -11.85 -4.18 3.39
N LEU A 42 -12.18 -3.45 4.46
CA LEU A 42 -11.67 -2.11 4.68
C LEU A 42 -10.14 -2.10 4.91
N ALA A 43 -9.59 -3.10 5.60
CA ALA A 43 -8.16 -3.26 5.75
C ALA A 43 -7.44 -3.36 4.39
N VAL A 44 -7.98 -4.18 3.47
CA VAL A 44 -7.41 -4.33 2.11
C VAL A 44 -7.46 -3.02 1.33
N ILE A 45 -8.58 -2.29 1.40
CA ILE A 45 -8.74 -0.98 0.74
C ILE A 45 -7.74 0.04 1.31
N GLU A 46 -7.62 0.12 2.64
CA GLU A 46 -6.70 1.04 3.31
C GLU A 46 -5.23 0.72 3.01
N ALA A 47 -4.87 -0.57 2.96
CA ALA A 47 -3.52 -1.02 2.62
C ALA A 47 -3.11 -0.58 1.21
N GLU A 48 -4.00 -0.68 0.22
CA GLU A 48 -3.73 -0.17 -1.12
C GLU A 48 -3.61 1.35 -1.13
N ALA A 49 -4.51 2.06 -0.45
CA ALA A 49 -4.46 3.52 -0.40
C ALA A 49 -3.14 4.04 0.21
N LEU A 50 -2.62 3.37 1.24
CA LEU A 50 -1.31 3.68 1.83
C LEU A 50 -0.17 3.42 0.82
N THR A 51 -0.23 2.30 0.12
CA THR A 51 0.77 1.96 -0.90
C THR A 51 0.74 2.93 -2.08
N GLU A 52 -0.45 3.33 -2.53
CA GLU A 52 -0.64 4.32 -3.59
C GLU A 52 -0.05 5.69 -3.20
N GLU A 53 -0.26 6.12 -1.95
CA GLU A 53 0.30 7.35 -1.41
C GLU A 53 1.83 7.32 -1.41
N VAL A 54 2.45 6.19 -1.02
CA VAL A 54 3.90 6.01 -1.05
C VAL A 54 4.43 6.06 -2.48
N LEU A 55 3.83 5.30 -3.42
CA LEU A 55 4.23 5.31 -4.82
C LEU A 55 4.10 6.71 -5.45
N ALA A 56 3.05 7.46 -5.09
CA ALA A 56 2.86 8.82 -5.57
C ALA A 56 3.97 9.77 -5.10
N ARG A 57 4.36 9.68 -3.82
CA ARG A 57 5.45 10.50 -3.26
C ARG A 57 6.82 10.16 -3.85
N MET A 58 7.01 8.90 -4.25
CA MET A 58 8.22 8.45 -4.96
C MET A 58 8.24 8.84 -6.45
N GLY A 59 7.20 9.50 -6.95
CA GLY A 59 7.13 9.99 -8.33
C GLY A 59 6.65 8.98 -9.36
N PHE A 60 6.12 7.82 -8.94
CA PHE A 60 5.51 6.87 -9.87
C PHE A 60 4.18 7.43 -10.38
N GLY A 61 4.15 7.98 -11.60
CA GLY A 61 2.98 8.63 -12.17
C GLY A 61 1.91 7.66 -12.73
N GLY A 62 0.66 8.11 -12.76
CA GLY A 62 -0.50 7.36 -13.25
C GLY A 62 -1.79 7.89 -12.60
N GLU A 63 -2.91 7.81 -13.31
CA GLU A 63 -4.21 8.30 -12.83
C GLU A 63 -4.83 7.35 -11.79
N SER A 64 -4.39 6.09 -11.77
CA SER A 64 -4.82 5.08 -10.79
C SER A 64 -3.64 4.21 -10.33
N PHE A 65 -3.82 3.52 -9.20
CA PHE A 65 -2.88 2.50 -8.73
C PHE A 65 -2.52 1.48 -9.82
N GLY A 66 -3.50 0.92 -10.52
CA GLY A 66 -3.27 -0.05 -11.59
C GLY A 66 -2.44 0.51 -12.75
N GLU A 67 -2.61 1.79 -13.10
CA GLU A 67 -1.76 2.44 -14.11
C GLU A 67 -0.33 2.67 -13.62
N ARG A 68 -0.15 3.00 -12.34
CA ARG A 68 1.18 3.14 -11.74
C ARG A 68 1.92 1.80 -11.78
N LEU A 69 1.26 0.71 -11.35
CA LEU A 69 1.86 -0.64 -11.38
C LEU A 69 2.30 -1.05 -12.79
N LYS A 70 1.48 -0.80 -13.81
CA LYS A 70 1.81 -1.13 -15.22
C LYS A 70 3.06 -0.43 -15.75
N LYS A 71 3.43 0.71 -15.17
CA LYS A 71 4.61 1.49 -15.57
C LYS A 71 5.87 1.09 -14.80
N MET A 72 5.72 0.36 -13.70
CA MET A 72 6.83 -0.15 -12.91
C MET A 72 7.45 -1.37 -13.57
N LYS A 73 8.74 -1.56 -13.33
CA LYS A 73 9.45 -2.77 -13.73
C LYS A 73 9.73 -3.66 -12.51
N PRO A 74 9.81 -4.99 -12.66
CA PRO A 74 10.09 -5.90 -11.55
C PRO A 74 11.39 -5.60 -10.80
N GLU A 75 12.38 -4.99 -11.45
CA GLU A 75 13.64 -4.59 -10.81
C GLU A 75 13.48 -3.42 -9.83
N GLN A 76 12.40 -2.64 -9.95
CA GLN A 76 12.08 -1.52 -9.07
C GLN A 76 11.24 -1.94 -7.87
N LEU A 77 10.48 -3.03 -8.00
CA LEU A 77 9.62 -3.58 -6.96
C LEU A 77 9.46 -5.09 -7.16
N PRO A 78 10.24 -5.93 -6.46
CA PRO A 78 10.16 -7.38 -6.59
C PRO A 78 8.75 -7.96 -6.35
N SER A 79 7.96 -7.33 -5.48
CA SER A 79 6.57 -7.70 -5.18
C SER A 79 5.54 -7.27 -6.24
N LEU A 80 5.93 -6.63 -7.33
CA LEU A 80 5.02 -6.02 -8.32
C LEU A 80 3.92 -6.96 -8.85
N VAL A 81 4.25 -8.21 -9.15
CA VAL A 81 3.27 -9.20 -9.64
C VAL A 81 2.23 -9.51 -8.55
N ASN A 82 2.68 -9.74 -7.32
CA ASN A 82 1.78 -10.01 -6.20
C ASN A 82 0.92 -8.79 -5.90
N LEU A 83 1.49 -7.59 -5.97
CA LEU A 83 0.77 -6.33 -5.76
C LEU A 83 -0.31 -6.10 -6.81
N THR A 84 -0.04 -6.49 -8.07
CA THR A 84 -1.04 -6.46 -9.16
C THR A 84 -2.20 -7.41 -8.89
N ASN A 85 -1.93 -8.61 -8.36
CA ASN A 85 -2.96 -9.56 -7.99
C ASN A 85 -3.79 -9.07 -6.78
N ALA A 86 -3.13 -8.49 -5.77
CA ALA A 86 -3.78 -7.89 -4.61
C ALA A 86 -4.72 -6.73 -5.03
N HIS A 87 -4.28 -5.87 -5.94
CA HIS A 87 -5.11 -4.81 -6.54
C HIS A 87 -6.38 -5.37 -7.18
N GLN A 88 -6.30 -6.50 -7.89
CA GLN A 88 -7.49 -7.12 -8.48
C GLN A 88 -8.49 -7.59 -7.41
N VAL A 89 -8.01 -8.14 -6.29
CA VAL A 89 -8.90 -8.50 -5.17
C VAL A 89 -9.53 -7.25 -4.55
N ARG A 90 -8.76 -6.18 -4.34
CA ARG A 90 -9.30 -4.89 -3.87
C ARG A 90 -10.39 -4.37 -4.83
N ASN A 91 -10.17 -4.43 -6.13
CA ASN A 91 -11.16 -4.02 -7.12
C ASN A 91 -12.45 -4.84 -6.99
N ASN A 92 -12.34 -6.16 -6.82
CA ASN A 92 -13.50 -7.01 -6.60
C ASN A 92 -14.26 -6.60 -5.33
N ILE A 93 -13.54 -6.33 -4.22
CA ILE A 93 -14.15 -5.84 -2.97
C ILE A 93 -14.95 -4.56 -3.18
N VAL A 94 -14.44 -3.62 -3.98
CA VAL A 94 -15.06 -2.31 -4.22
C VAL A 94 -16.23 -2.40 -5.21
N HIS A 95 -16.12 -3.23 -6.24
CA HIS A 95 -17.11 -3.29 -7.33
C HIS A 95 -18.19 -4.35 -7.13
N ASP A 96 -17.95 -5.35 -6.29
CA ASP A 96 -18.90 -6.41 -5.94
C ASP A 96 -19.27 -6.33 -4.44
N PRO A 97 -20.46 -5.78 -4.11
CA PRO A 97 -20.95 -5.72 -2.73
C PRO A 97 -21.03 -7.09 -2.06
N ASP A 98 -21.28 -8.15 -2.84
CA ASP A 98 -21.45 -9.53 -2.37
C ASP A 98 -20.12 -10.30 -2.33
N TYR A 99 -19.00 -9.65 -2.68
CA TYR A 99 -17.68 -10.28 -2.68
C TYR A 99 -17.39 -10.91 -1.31
N ARG A 100 -17.09 -12.21 -1.30
CA ARG A 100 -16.77 -12.93 -0.07
C ARG A 100 -15.27 -12.92 0.11
N LEU A 101 -14.82 -12.28 1.19
CA LEU A 101 -13.43 -12.25 1.62
C LEU A 101 -13.32 -13.01 2.94
N ASP A 102 -12.50 -14.04 3.00
CA ASP A 102 -12.17 -14.72 4.25
C ASP A 102 -10.93 -14.10 4.93
N ILE A 103 -10.79 -14.32 6.23
CA ILE A 103 -9.69 -13.74 7.02
C ILE A 103 -8.30 -14.21 6.57
N ASN A 104 -8.16 -15.44 6.07
CA ASN A 104 -6.86 -15.94 5.59
C ASN A 104 -6.49 -15.28 4.26
N GLU A 105 -7.46 -15.10 3.38
CA GLU A 105 -7.27 -14.36 2.13
C GLU A 105 -6.92 -12.90 2.41
N ALA A 106 -7.69 -12.22 3.28
CA ALA A 106 -7.40 -10.85 3.71
C ALA A 106 -5.98 -10.72 4.28
N SER A 107 -5.57 -11.63 5.18
CA SER A 107 -4.24 -11.62 5.78
C SER A 107 -3.13 -11.80 4.75
N LYS A 108 -3.31 -12.68 3.77
CA LYS A 108 -2.35 -12.87 2.67
C LYS A 108 -2.22 -11.61 1.83
N ILE A 109 -3.33 -10.94 1.52
CA ILE A 109 -3.34 -9.71 0.74
C ILE A 109 -2.65 -8.58 1.51
N ILE A 110 -2.94 -8.43 2.81
CA ILE A 110 -2.25 -7.45 3.66
C ILE A 110 -0.74 -7.69 3.68
N ALA A 111 -0.28 -8.94 3.79
CA ALA A 111 1.14 -9.27 3.75
C ALA A 111 1.82 -8.90 2.41
N VAL A 112 1.08 -8.90 1.30
CA VAL A 112 1.61 -8.43 0.00
C VAL A 112 1.84 -6.93 0.02
N TYR A 113 0.88 -6.14 0.51
CA TYR A 113 1.05 -4.68 0.64
C TYR A 113 2.16 -4.34 1.65
N GLU A 114 2.25 -5.07 2.76
CA GLU A 114 3.33 -4.92 3.74
C GLU A 114 4.70 -5.11 3.08
N LYS A 115 4.85 -6.21 2.33
CA LYS A 115 6.10 -6.53 1.65
C LYS A 115 6.48 -5.45 0.65
N ALA A 116 5.51 -4.92 -0.10
CA ALA A 116 5.75 -3.83 -1.04
C ALA A 116 6.19 -2.56 -0.31
N LEU A 117 5.55 -2.18 0.79
CA LEU A 117 5.92 -1.01 1.58
C LEU A 117 7.32 -1.14 2.20
N GLN A 118 7.71 -2.34 2.64
CA GLN A 118 9.07 -2.63 3.11
C GLN A 118 10.10 -2.54 1.96
N GLU A 119 9.79 -3.09 0.78
CA GLU A 119 10.66 -2.98 -0.41
C GLU A 119 10.85 -1.53 -0.89
N LEU A 120 9.92 -0.64 -0.55
CA LEU A 120 9.96 0.79 -0.85
C LEU A 120 10.60 1.64 0.28
N ASP A 121 11.11 1.00 1.34
CA ASP A 121 11.62 1.64 2.55
C ASP A 121 10.63 2.63 3.17
N ALA A 122 9.35 2.27 3.19
CA ALA A 122 8.25 3.08 3.73
C ALA A 122 7.75 2.60 5.10
N LEU A 123 7.87 1.31 5.37
CA LEU A 123 7.72 0.64 6.67
C LEU A 123 9.06 -0.01 7.04
#